data_AF-A0A7J9X8P0-F1
#
_entry.id   AF-A0A7J9X8P0-F1
#
_cell.length_a   1.000
_cell.length_b   1.000
_cell.length_c   1.000
_cell.angle_alpha   90.00
_cell.angle_beta   90.00
_cell.angle_gamma   90.00
#
_symmetry.space_group_name_H-M   'P 1'
#
loop_
_entity.id
_entity.type
_entity.pdbx_description
1 polymer ?
#
loop_
_entity_poly.entity_id
_entity_poly.type
_entity_poly.pdbx_seq_one_letter_code
_entity_poly.pdbx_strand_id
1 'polypeptide(L)' 'MVEDFGAVIQAIMVGEETNPKKALADLAGRRNQMLDDAIAAVQKKGAKVSREDWVFENWDPRKDYLPADYKGR' A
#
# COMPACT_ATOMS: atom_id res chain seq x y z
N MET A 1 3.60 11.80 -15.32
CA MET A 1 2.66 10.78 -14.79
C MET A 1 3.32 10.15 -13.58
N VAL A 2 2.64 10.06 -12.45
CA VAL A 2 3.08 9.17 -11.37
C VAL A 2 2.82 7.76 -11.87
N GLU A 3 3.88 6.96 -11.98
CA GLU A 3 3.80 5.57 -12.39
C GLU A 3 2.91 4.80 -11.41
N ASP A 4 1.74 4.39 -11.88
CA ASP A 4 0.77 3.63 -11.10
C ASP A 4 0.93 2.13 -11.33
N PHE A 5 0.16 1.33 -10.59
CA PHE A 5 0.20 -0.13 -10.72
C PHE A 5 -0.10 -0.61 -12.14
N GLY A 6 -1.03 0.05 -12.84
CA GLY A 6 -1.40 -0.32 -14.20
C GLY A 6 -0.23 -0.14 -15.17
N ALA A 7 0.48 0.98 -15.08
CA ALA A 7 1.67 1.24 -15.87
C ALA A 7 2.78 0.21 -15.64
N VAL A 8 3.07 -0.14 -14.37
CA VAL A 8 4.09 -1.15 -14.02
C VAL A 8 3.72 -2.52 -14.60
N ILE A 9 2.45 -2.94 -14.48
CA ILE A 9 1.99 -4.21 -15.03
C ILE A 9 2.07 -4.20 -16.57
N GLN A 10 1.68 -3.11 -17.21
CA GLN A 10 1.79 -2.99 -18.66
C GLN A 10 3.24 -3.15 -19.12
N ALA A 11 4.19 -2.44 -18.50
CA ALA A 11 5.63 -2.54 -18.82
C ALA A 11 6.17 -3.98 -18.65
N ILE A 12 5.73 -4.69 -17.61
CA ILE A 12 6.08 -6.11 -17.41
C ILE A 12 5.50 -6.98 -18.53
N MET A 13 4.24 -6.78 -18.90
CA MET A 13 3.54 -7.61 -19.89
C MET A 13 4.08 -7.41 -21.32
N VAL A 14 4.51 -6.20 -21.66
CA VAL A 14 5.12 -5.91 -22.97
C VAL A 14 6.63 -6.15 -23.01
N GLY A 15 7.24 -6.54 -21.89
CA GLY A 15 8.67 -6.87 -21.78
C GLY A 15 9.59 -5.66 -21.67
N GLU A 16 9.06 -4.45 -21.44
CA GLU A 16 9.85 -3.25 -21.15
C GLU A 16 10.50 -3.32 -19.76
N GLU A 17 9.83 -3.97 -18.79
CA GLU A 17 10.37 -4.30 -17.48
C GLU A 17 10.68 -5.79 -17.38
N THR A 18 11.95 -6.13 -17.15
CA THR A 18 12.44 -7.52 -17.15
C THR A 18 12.62 -8.11 -15.75
N ASN A 19 12.45 -7.28 -14.71
CA ASN A 19 12.50 -7.66 -13.30
C ASN A 19 11.19 -7.25 -12.57
N PRO A 20 10.11 -8.04 -12.75
CA PRO A 20 8.81 -7.77 -12.15
C PRO A 20 8.86 -7.62 -10.63
N LYS A 21 9.70 -8.42 -9.97
CA LYS A 21 9.86 -8.40 -8.51
C LYS A 21 10.37 -7.05 -8.04
N LYS A 22 11.41 -6.52 -8.71
CA LYS A 22 11.98 -5.22 -8.37
C LYS A 22 10.99 -4.09 -8.63
N ALA A 23 10.36 -4.07 -9.80
CA ALA A 23 9.42 -3.00 -10.15
C ALA A 23 8.23 -2.92 -9.20
N LEU A 24 7.66 -4.07 -8.81
CA LEU A 24 6.58 -4.13 -7.83
C LEU A 24 7.04 -3.74 -6.42
N ALA A 25 8.25 -4.12 -6.02
CA ALA A 25 8.82 -3.71 -4.73
C ALA A 25 9.07 -2.19 -4.67
N ASP A 26 9.61 -1.61 -5.75
CA ASP A 26 9.86 -0.18 -5.86
C ASP A 26 8.54 0.62 -5.88
N LEU A 27 7.50 0.11 -6.56
CA LEU A 27 6.15 0.67 -6.49
C LEU A 27 5.58 0.62 -5.06
N ALA A 28 5.69 -0.52 -4.38
CA ALA A 28 5.21 -0.67 -3.00
C ALA A 28 5.95 0.29 -2.04
N GLY A 29 7.27 0.42 -2.19
CA GLY A 29 8.09 1.37 -1.43
C GLY A 29 7.64 2.81 -1.61
N ARG A 30 7.45 3.24 -2.86
CA ARG A 30 6.95 4.60 -3.19
C ARG A 30 5.57 4.85 -2.57
N ARG A 31 4.64 3.89 -2.65
CA ARG A 31 3.31 4.01 -2.03
C ARG A 31 3.39 4.13 -0.51
N ASN A 32 4.26 3.34 0.14
CA ASN A 32 4.44 3.40 1.58
C ASN A 32 4.97 4.75 2.03
N GLN A 33 5.98 5.28 1.33
CA GLN A 33 6.54 6.61 1.62
C GLN A 33 5.50 7.72 1.45
N MET A 34 4.70 7.69 0.37
CA MET A 34 3.63 8.66 0.18
C MET A 34 2.58 8.63 1.29
N LEU A 35 2.26 7.44 1.82
CA LEU A 35 1.37 7.30 2.97
C LEU A 35 2.01 7.91 4.24
N ASP A 36 3.29 7.65 4.48
CA ASP A 36 4.01 8.24 5.62
C ASP A 36 4.05 9.77 5.55
N ASP A 37 4.33 10.32 4.35
CA ASP A 37 4.33 11.76 4.11
C ASP A 37 2.93 12.37 4.33
N ALA A 38 1.86 11.68 3.90
CA ALA A 38 0.49 12.10 4.10
C ALA A 38 0.10 12.09 5.59
N ILE A 39 0.46 11.03 6.32
CA ILE A 39 0.26 10.94 7.78
C ILE A 39 0.97 12.10 8.47
N ALA A 40 2.23 12.35 8.17
CA ALA A 40 2.98 13.46 8.74
C ALA A 40 2.35 14.82 8.42
N ALA A 41 1.83 15.02 7.20
CA ALA A 41 1.18 16.26 6.79
C ALA A 41 -0.12 16.54 7.57
N VAL A 42 -0.92 15.50 7.89
CA VAL A 42 -2.17 15.67 8.65
C VAL A 42 -1.94 15.70 10.16
N GLN A 43 -0.92 15.01 10.67
CA GLN A 43 -0.50 15.12 12.07
C GLN A 43 -0.08 16.55 12.41
N LYS A 44 0.63 17.24 11.50
CA LYS A 44 0.95 18.68 11.63
C LYS A 44 -0.29 19.57 11.75
N LYS A 45 -1.46 19.10 11.28
CA LYS A 45 -2.75 19.79 11.38
C LYS A 45 -3.56 19.34 12.60
N GLY A 46 -2.99 18.51 13.49
CA GLY A 46 -3.62 18.03 14.71
C GLY A 46 -4.40 16.72 14.57
N ALA A 47 -4.36 16.06 13.41
CA ALA A 47 -5.00 14.75 13.26
C ALA A 47 -4.26 13.69 14.10
N LYS A 48 -5.03 12.84 14.80
CA LYS A 48 -4.52 11.68 15.55
C LYS A 48 -4.65 10.44 14.68
N VAL A 49 -3.75 10.30 13.71
CA VAL A 49 -3.65 9.12 12.85
C VAL A 49 -2.22 8.62 12.85
N SER A 50 -2.01 7.31 12.70
CA SER A 50 -0.70 6.68 12.67
C SER A 50 -0.71 5.45 11.76
N ARG A 51 0.47 4.88 11.46
CA ARG A 51 0.59 3.77 10.51
C ARG A 51 -0.25 2.56 10.91
N GLU A 52 -0.40 2.37 12.21
CA GLU A 52 -1.15 1.31 12.86
C GLU A 52 -2.63 1.32 12.48
N ASP A 53 -3.21 2.47 12.13
CA ASP A 53 -4.60 2.58 11.69
C ASP A 53 -4.87 1.82 10.37
N TRP A 54 -3.81 1.55 9.60
CA TRP A 54 -3.86 0.78 8.35
C TRP A 54 -3.36 -0.66 8.51
N VAL A 55 -2.96 -1.07 9.72
CA VAL A 55 -2.50 -2.43 9.98
C VAL A 55 -3.69 -3.33 10.28
N PHE A 56 -3.76 -4.44 9.55
CA PHE A 56 -4.72 -5.49 9.80
C PHE A 56 -4.02 -6.59 10.59
N GLU A 57 -3.98 -6.48 11.93
CA GLU A 57 -3.22 -7.41 12.78
C GLU A 57 -3.59 -8.88 12.56
N ASN A 58 -4.85 -9.13 12.25
CA ASN A 58 -5.37 -10.46 11.98
C ASN A 58 -5.22 -10.91 10.52
N TRP A 59 -4.46 -10.19 9.67
CA TRP A 59 -4.34 -10.47 8.23
C TRP A 59 -3.65 -11.82 7.92
N ASP A 60 -4.37 -12.63 7.16
CA ASP A 60 -4.01 -13.92 6.63
C ASP A 60 -4.60 -13.97 5.21
N PRO A 61 -3.76 -13.99 4.16
CA PRO A 61 -4.23 -13.99 2.78
C PRO A 61 -4.98 -15.27 2.38
N ARG A 62 -5.06 -16.28 3.24
CA ARG A 62 -5.79 -17.53 3.03
C ARG A 62 -7.12 -17.60 3.78
N LYS A 63 -7.42 -16.60 4.61
CA LYS A 63 -8.65 -16.54 5.38
C LYS A 63 -9.66 -15.67 4.65
N ASP A 64 -10.91 -16.12 4.62
CA ASP A 64 -12.03 -15.27 4.26
C ASP A 64 -12.48 -14.46 5.49
N TYR A 65 -12.55 -13.14 5.35
CA TYR A 65 -12.88 -12.23 6.45
C TYR A 65 -14.36 -11.88 6.42
N LEU A 66 -15.05 -12.20 7.50
CA LEU A 66 -16.46 -11.87 7.68
C LEU A 66 -16.60 -10.58 8.48
N PRO A 67 -17.77 -9.91 8.47
CA PRO A 67 -18.00 -8.69 9.25
C PRO A 67 -17.64 -8.81 10.74
N ALA A 68 -17.73 -10.01 11.32
CA ALA A 68 -17.33 -10.27 12.70
C ALA A 68 -15.82 -10.11 12.94
N ASP A 69 -14.97 -10.35 11.94
CA ASP A 69 -13.51 -10.24 12.02
C ASP A 69 -13.00 -8.78 12.03
N TYR A 70 -13.91 -7.81 11.81
CA TYR A 70 -13.65 -6.38 11.85
C TYR A 70 -14.11 -5.71 13.15
N LYS A 71 -14.76 -6.45 14.07
CA LYS A 71 -15.21 -5.90 15.36
C LYS A 71 -14.00 -5.50 16.21
N GLY A 72 -13.88 -4.22 16.52
CA GLY A 72 -12.80 -3.68 17.36
C GLY A 72 -11.80 -2.78 16.64
N ARG A 73 -12.00 -2.49 15.34
CA ARG A 73 -11.44 -1.31 14.67
C ARG A 73 -12.41 -0.14 14.72
#